data_AF-A0A060Z9G5-F1
#
_entry.id   AF-A0A060Z9G5-F1
#
_cell.length_a   1.000
_cell.length_b   1.000
_cell.length_c   1.000
_cell.angle_alpha   90.00
_cell.angle_beta   90.00
_cell.angle_gamma   90.00
#
_symmetry.space_group_name_H-M   'P 1'
#
loop_
_entity.id
_entity.type
_entity.pdbx_description
1 polymer ?
#
loop_
_entity_poly.entity_id
_entity_poly.type
_entity_poly.pdbx_seq_one_letter_code
_entity_poly.pdbx_strand_id
1 'polypeptide(L)'
;MCGGGGATNFGMAILWLILFTPCSYVCWFRPIYKAFKTDSSFNFMAFFFVFMAQVVISIIQCIGIPGWGVCGWLATITFFSTNIGSAVVMLIPTIMFTAMAVLSFTGLTKVP
;
A
#
# COMPACT_ATOMS: atom_id res chain seq x y z
N MET A 1 -7.57 22.19 7.02
CA MET A 1 -7.24 22.54 5.63
C MET A 1 -6.52 21.37 4.98
N CYS A 2 -7.18 20.60 4.11
CA CYS A 2 -6.54 19.53 3.32
C CYS A 2 -5.61 20.06 2.21
N GLY A 3 -5.14 21.32 2.32
CA GLY A 3 -4.10 21.92 1.49
C GLY A 3 -2.93 22.52 2.30
N GLY A 4 -2.89 22.32 3.63
CA GLY A 4 -1.92 22.97 4.53
C GLY A 4 -0.64 22.18 4.83
N GLY A 5 -0.30 21.15 4.05
CA GLY A 5 0.84 20.26 4.34
C GLY A 5 1.57 19.78 3.09
N GLY A 6 1.76 20.67 2.10
CA GLY A 6 2.34 20.30 0.81
C GLY A 6 3.69 19.57 0.94
N ALA A 7 4.60 20.08 1.76
CA ALA A 7 5.92 19.48 1.97
C ALA A 7 5.87 18.15 2.74
N THR A 8 5.05 18.05 3.79
CA THR A 8 4.93 16.82 4.60
C THR A 8 4.28 15.70 3.81
N ASN A 9 3.17 15.96 3.13
CA ASN A 9 2.50 14.93 2.33
C ASN A 9 3.38 14.50 1.14
N PHE A 10 4.10 15.44 0.52
CA PHE A 10 5.02 15.13 -0.57
C PHE A 10 6.24 14.34 -0.09
N GLY A 11 6.86 14.75 1.01
CA GLY A 11 7.99 14.04 1.62
C GLY A 11 7.60 12.63 2.07
N MET A 12 6.41 12.48 2.65
CA MET A 12 5.86 11.17 3.02
C MET A 12 5.56 10.32 1.78
N ALA A 13 5.05 10.88 0.69
CA ALA A 13 4.83 10.15 -0.56
C ALA A 13 6.14 9.62 -1.17
N ILE A 14 7.22 10.42 -1.13
CA ILE A 14 8.56 9.99 -1.57
C ILE A 14 9.10 8.91 -0.63
N LEU A 15 8.94 9.07 0.68
CA LEU A 15 9.35 8.06 1.67
C LEU A 15 8.62 6.74 1.40
N TRP A 16 7.31 6.78 1.17
CA TRP A 16 6.53 5.61 0.79
C TRP A 16 7.04 4.98 -0.50
N LEU A 17 7.33 5.76 -1.54
CA LEU A 17 7.87 5.26 -2.80
C LEU A 17 9.20 4.53 -2.59
N ILE A 18 10.13 5.15 -1.86
CA ILE A 18 11.45 4.58 -1.57
C ILE A 18 11.36 3.37 -0.65
N LEU A 19 10.37 3.30 0.25
CA LEU A 19 10.24 2.18 1.18
C LEU A 19 9.50 1.00 0.54
N PHE A 20 8.47 1.24 -0.27
CA PHE A 20 7.73 0.18 -0.95
C PHE A 20 8.57 -0.55 -2.00
N THR A 21 9.41 0.14 -2.77
CA THR A 21 10.23 -0.50 -3.82
C THR A 21 11.19 -1.60 -3.30
N PRO A 22 12.06 -1.35 -2.30
CA PRO A 22 12.92 -2.39 -1.74
C PRO A 22 12.15 -3.36 -0.85
N CYS A 23 11.12 -2.92 -0.12
CA CYS A 23 10.34 -3.80 0.73
C CYS A 23 9.59 -4.83 -0.12
N SER A 24 8.89 -4.44 -1.19
CA SER A 24 8.22 -5.41 -2.07
C SER A 24 9.18 -6.37 -2.78
N TYR A 25 10.39 -5.93 -3.17
CA TYR A 25 11.41 -6.80 -3.75
C TYR A 25 12.01 -7.80 -2.75
N VAL A 26 12.40 -7.31 -1.57
CA VAL A 26 13.01 -8.14 -0.53
C VAL A 26 11.99 -9.06 0.12
N CYS A 27 10.71 -8.69 0.16
CA CYS A 27 9.70 -9.41 0.92
C CYS A 27 8.82 -10.34 0.08
N TRP A 28 8.79 -10.17 -1.25
CA TRP A 28 8.10 -11.11 -2.14
C TRP A 28 9.08 -11.85 -3.05
N PHE A 29 9.86 -11.14 -3.87
CA PHE A 29 10.64 -11.79 -4.92
C PHE A 29 11.77 -12.65 -4.37
N ARG A 30 12.52 -12.16 -3.39
CA ARG A 30 13.67 -12.88 -2.84
C ARG A 30 13.30 -14.12 -2.00
N PRO A 31 12.38 -14.05 -1.01
CA PRO A 31 12.01 -15.19 -0.19
C PRO A 31 11.20 -16.21 -0.97
N ILE A 32 10.35 -15.82 -1.93
CA ILE A 32 9.60 -16.78 -2.76
C ILE A 32 10.53 -17.55 -3.69
N TYR A 33 11.50 -16.87 -4.32
CA TYR A 33 12.48 -17.52 -5.19
C TYR A 33 13.37 -18.49 -4.41
N LYS A 34 13.72 -18.12 -3.16
CA LYS A 34 14.52 -18.98 -2.27
C LYS A 34 13.69 -20.11 -1.64
N ALA A 35 12.41 -19.89 -1.36
CA ALA A 35 11.49 -20.90 -0.87
C ALA A 35 11.29 -22.01 -1.92
N PHE A 36 10.99 -21.65 -3.18
CA PHE A 36 10.84 -22.61 -4.27
C PHE A 36 12.13 -23.35 -4.63
N LYS A 37 13.30 -22.70 -4.52
CA LYS A 37 14.59 -23.33 -4.84
C LYS A 37 15.08 -24.29 -3.75
N THR A 38 14.76 -24.04 -2.48
CA THR A 38 15.39 -24.73 -1.34
C THR A 38 14.40 -25.52 -0.50
N ASP A 39 13.12 -25.58 -0.89
CA ASP A 39 12.01 -26.20 -0.13
C ASP A 39 12.02 -25.84 1.36
N SER A 40 12.40 -24.59 1.65
CA SER A 40 12.66 -24.13 3.03
C SER A 40 11.44 -23.43 3.60
N SER A 41 10.76 -24.10 4.52
CA SER A 41 9.60 -23.60 5.27
C SER A 41 9.90 -22.32 6.08
N PHE A 42 11.14 -22.06 6.46
CA PHE A 42 11.54 -20.81 7.14
C PHE A 42 11.41 -19.58 6.22
N ASN A 43 11.74 -19.71 4.93
CA ASN A 43 11.53 -18.63 3.96
C ASN A 43 10.03 -18.44 3.64
N PHE A 44 9.24 -19.50 3.72
CA PHE A 44 7.78 -19.45 3.59
C PHE A 44 7.12 -18.71 4.77
N MET A 45 7.60 -18.95 6.01
CA MET A 45 7.15 -18.24 7.20
C MET A 45 7.47 -16.73 7.15
N ALA A 46 8.68 -16.36 6.70
CA ALA A 46 9.07 -14.96 6.54
C ALA A 46 8.24 -14.24 5.45
N PHE A 47 7.88 -14.93 4.38
CA PHE A 47 6.99 -14.41 3.34
C PHE A 47 5.61 -14.02 3.92
N PHE A 48 4.95 -14.93 4.65
CA PHE A 48 3.66 -14.64 5.27
C PHE A 48 3.69 -13.49 6.26
N PHE A 49 4.74 -13.40 7.09
CA PHE A 49 4.82 -12.37 8.12
C PHE A 49 4.93 -10.97 7.51
N VAL A 50 5.77 -10.81 6.49
CA VAL A 50 5.90 -9.50 5.82
C VAL A 50 4.72 -9.21 4.91
N PHE A 51 4.16 -10.22 4.26
CA PHE A 51 2.96 -10.05 3.44
C PHE A 51 1.75 -9.61 4.28
N MET A 52 1.58 -10.17 5.49
CA MET A 52 0.59 -9.69 6.47
C MET A 52 0.80 -8.23 6.84
N ALA A 53 2.04 -7.81 7.13
CA ALA A 53 2.35 -6.41 7.42
C ALA A 53 2.04 -5.48 6.22
N GLN A 54 2.33 -5.92 4.99
CA GLN A 54 2.00 -5.19 3.76
C GLN A 54 0.49 -5.03 3.57
N VAL A 55 -0.31 -6.06 3.89
CA VAL A 55 -1.79 -6.00 3.84
C VAL A 55 -2.32 -4.98 4.84
N VAL A 56 -1.82 -4.97 6.07
CA VAL A 56 -2.22 -3.98 7.09
C VAL A 56 -1.90 -2.56 6.61
N ILE A 57 -0.70 -2.33 6.08
CA ILE A 57 -0.29 -1.01 5.57
C ILE A 57 -1.18 -0.58 4.39
N SER A 58 -1.48 -1.47 3.44
CA SER A 58 -2.33 -1.14 2.29
C SER A 58 -3.79 -0.87 2.67
N ILE A 59 -4.32 -1.48 3.73
CA ILE A 59 -5.62 -1.12 4.31
C ILE A 59 -5.59 0.31 4.90
N ILE A 60 -4.54 0.66 5.66
CA ILE A 60 -4.39 2.01 6.23
C ILE A 60 -4.29 3.07 5.11
N GLN A 61 -3.60 2.74 4.03
CA GLN A 61 -3.47 3.59 2.84
C GLN A 61 -4.77 3.76 2.06
N CYS A 62 -5.56 2.69 1.98
CA CYS A 62 -6.90 2.73 1.40
C CYS A 62 -7.84 3.68 2.18
N ILE A 63 -7.75 3.70 3.51
CA ILE A 63 -8.50 4.62 4.37
C ILE A 63 -8.04 6.07 4.11
N GLY A 64 -6.73 6.32 4.05
CA GLY A 64 -6.16 7.62 3.67
C GLY A 64 -6.21 8.65 4.78
N ILE A 65 -5.50 8.40 5.89
CA ILE A 65 -5.39 9.33 7.02
C ILE A 65 -4.72 10.64 6.54
N PRO A 66 -5.32 11.82 6.80
CA PRO A 66 -4.74 13.09 6.40
C PRO A 66 -3.37 13.31 7.06
N GLY A 67 -2.38 13.73 6.27
CA GLY A 67 -0.99 13.96 6.73
C GLY A 67 -0.03 12.79 6.54
N TRP A 68 -0.52 11.62 6.10
CA TRP A 68 0.31 10.44 5.83
C TRP A 68 0.92 10.40 4.42
N GLY A 69 0.66 11.40 3.57
CA GLY A 69 1.16 11.43 2.19
C GLY A 69 0.49 10.43 1.25
N VAL A 70 -0.72 9.95 1.59
CA VAL A 70 -1.48 8.98 0.79
C VAL A 70 -2.90 9.48 0.50
N CYS A 71 -3.40 9.17 -0.69
CA CYS A 71 -4.72 9.53 -1.20
C CYS A 71 -5.67 8.31 -1.15
N GLY A 72 -6.26 8.08 0.04
CA GLY A 72 -7.31 7.08 0.25
C GLY A 72 -8.73 7.67 0.20
N TRP A 73 -9.73 6.86 0.55
CA TRP A 73 -11.16 7.21 0.45
C TRP A 73 -11.52 8.47 1.23
N LEU A 74 -10.99 8.69 2.44
CA LEU A 74 -11.26 9.91 3.21
C LEU A 74 -10.80 11.16 2.49
N ALA A 75 -9.57 11.16 1.96
CA ALA A 75 -9.03 12.30 1.22
C ALA A 75 -9.84 12.58 -0.04
N THR A 76 -10.15 11.53 -0.81
CA THR A 76 -10.89 11.64 -2.07
C THR A 76 -12.29 12.19 -1.87
N ILE A 77 -13.05 11.69 -0.88
CA ILE A 77 -14.41 12.19 -0.55
C ILE A 77 -14.36 13.65 -0.09
N THR A 78 -13.36 14.04 0.71
CA THR A 78 -13.24 15.42 1.18
C THR A 78 -12.91 16.40 0.05
N PHE A 79 -12.15 15.95 -0.95
CA PHE A 79 -11.78 16.77 -2.12
C PHE A 79 -12.90 16.90 -3.16
N PHE A 80 -13.88 15.98 -3.20
CA PHE A 80 -15.06 16.11 -4.05
C PHE A 80 -15.87 17.39 -3.76
N SER A 81 -15.88 17.83 -2.50
CA SER A 81 -16.53 19.09 -2.10
C SER A 81 -15.72 20.35 -2.42
N THR A 82 -14.44 20.21 -2.78
CA THR A 82 -13.53 21.35 -2.98
C THR A 82 -13.23 21.57 -4.47
N ASN A 83 -12.81 20.51 -5.18
CA ASN A 83 -12.46 20.58 -6.59
C ASN A 83 -12.64 19.20 -7.24
N ILE A 84 -13.60 19.11 -8.17
CA ILE A 84 -13.93 17.86 -8.88
C ILE A 84 -12.72 17.35 -9.66
N GLY A 85 -11.95 18.23 -10.32
CA GLY A 85 -10.77 17.83 -11.10
C GLY A 85 -9.71 17.11 -10.26
N SER A 86 -9.36 17.63 -9.08
CA SER A 86 -8.43 16.96 -8.17
C SER A 86 -9.00 15.67 -7.59
N ALA A 87 -10.30 15.62 -7.31
CA ALA A 87 -10.95 14.43 -6.76
C ALA A 87 -10.89 13.24 -7.74
N VAL A 88 -11.06 13.50 -9.04
CA VAL A 88 -10.94 12.47 -10.10
C VAL A 88 -9.50 11.93 -10.16
N VAL A 89 -8.49 12.79 -10.04
CA VAL A 89 -7.08 12.34 -10.04
C VAL A 89 -6.77 11.52 -8.78
N MET A 90 -7.36 11.85 -7.63
CA MET A 90 -7.20 11.10 -6.38
C MET A 90 -7.94 9.76 -6.36
N LEU A 91 -8.99 9.58 -7.17
CA LEU A 91 -9.69 8.30 -7.30
C LEU A 91 -8.78 7.19 -7.87
N ILE A 92 -7.89 7.52 -8.82
CA ILE A 92 -6.98 6.55 -9.45
C ILE A 92 -6.17 5.78 -8.37
N PRO A 93 -5.36 6.45 -7.52
CA PRO A 93 -4.61 5.76 -6.48
C PRO A 93 -5.50 5.14 -5.40
N THR A 94 -6.64 5.75 -5.03
CA THR A 94 -7.58 5.16 -4.06
C THR A 94 -8.09 3.79 -4.52
N ILE A 95 -8.47 3.67 -5.79
CA ILE A 95 -8.93 2.41 -6.39
C ILE A 95 -7.78 1.41 -6.49
N MET A 96 -6.57 1.84 -6.88
CA MET A 96 -5.39 0.98 -6.95
C MET A 96 -5.00 0.40 -5.58
N PHE A 97 -5.00 1.20 -4.51
CA PHE A 97 -4.75 0.70 -3.15
C PHE A 97 -5.85 -0.26 -2.67
N THR A 98 -7.11 0.02 -3.02
CA THR A 98 -8.24 -0.89 -2.72
C THR A 98 -8.06 -2.23 -3.43
N ALA A 99 -7.74 -2.22 -4.73
CA ALA A 99 -7.47 -3.42 -5.50
C ALA A 99 -6.28 -4.21 -4.94
N MET A 100 -5.20 -3.52 -4.56
CA MET A 100 -4.02 -4.14 -3.95
C MET A 100 -4.35 -4.82 -2.61
N ALA A 101 -5.16 -4.17 -1.76
CA ALA A 101 -5.59 -4.75 -0.49
C ALA A 101 -6.46 -6.00 -0.70
N VAL A 102 -7.40 -5.97 -1.65
CA VAL A 102 -8.26 -7.11 -2.00
C VAL A 102 -7.43 -8.27 -2.55
N LEU A 103 -6.57 -8.01 -3.55
CA LEU A 103 -5.70 -9.04 -4.13
C LEU A 103 -4.79 -9.66 -3.08
N SER A 104 -4.19 -8.84 -2.21
CA SER A 104 -3.30 -9.32 -1.16
C SER A 104 -4.05 -10.17 -0.12
N PHE A 105 -5.26 -9.77 0.26
CA PHE A 105 -6.11 -10.55 1.17
C PHE A 105 -6.56 -11.87 0.55
N THR A 106 -6.92 -11.88 -0.74
CA THR A 106 -7.24 -13.12 -1.45
C THR A 106 -6.03 -14.04 -1.59
N GLY A 107 -4.84 -13.47 -1.79
CA GLY A 107 -3.58 -14.22 -1.81
C GLY A 107 -3.34 -14.94 -0.47
N LEU A 108 -3.49 -14.23 0.65
CA LEU A 108 -3.34 -14.79 2.01
C LEU A 108 -4.32 -15.92 2.33
N THR A 109 -5.57 -15.77 1.91
CA THR A 109 -6.63 -16.75 2.20
C THR A 109 -6.63 -17.96 1.27
N LYS A 110 -5.91 -17.89 0.14
CA LYS A 110 -5.84 -18.95 -0.87
C LYS A 110 -4.49 -19.67 -0.91
N VAL A 111 -3.54 -19.34 -0.03
CA VAL A 111 -2.34 -20.16 0.14
C VAL A 111 -2.73 -21.44 0.86
N PRO A 112 -2.60 -22.64 0.25
CA PRO A 112 -2.84 -23.91 0.91
C PRO A 112 -1.80 -24.23 1.99
#